data_AF-A0A8X7BQU7-F1
#
_entry.id   AF-A0A8X7BQU7-F1
#
_cell.length_a   1.000
_cell.length_b   1.000
_cell.length_c   1.000
_cell.angle_alpha   90.00
_cell.angle_beta   90.00
_cell.angle_gamma   90.00
#
_symmetry.space_group_name_H-M   'P 1'
#
loop_
_entity.id
_entity.type
_entity.pdbx_description
1 polymer ?
#
loop_
_entity_poly.entity_id
_entity_poly.type
_entity_poly.pdbx_seq_one_letter_code
_entity_poly.pdbx_strand_id
1 'polypeptide(L)'
;MYHFLGIGRVEDLDSCQVNGERLVAPVAHTFKVIAKVLMEEKASSLTQAKGFLEYMLWGPVDVTECQNDLDTVLQRWLDLQRAQMVKSTISKLQNSHLHVYEEYQLVFLLQASIKSLKSVISKL
;
A
#
# COMPACT_ATOMS: atom_id res chain seq x y z
N MET A 1 -15.00 -7.11 19.00
CA MET A 1 -14.93 -7.22 17.53
C MET A 1 -13.52 -7.57 17.02
N TYR A 2 -12.51 -7.82 17.87
CA TYR A 2 -11.13 -8.16 17.43
C TYR A 2 -10.64 -9.54 17.88
N HIS A 3 -11.55 -10.44 18.25
CA HIS A 3 -11.23 -11.75 18.84
C HIS A 3 -10.36 -12.63 17.91
N PHE A 4 -10.48 -12.47 16.59
CA PHE A 4 -9.64 -13.18 15.62
C PHE A 4 -8.15 -12.80 15.72
N LEU A 5 -7.86 -11.56 16.09
CA LEU A 5 -6.49 -11.04 16.22
C LEU A 5 -5.94 -11.19 17.65
N GLY A 6 -6.74 -11.67 18.60
CA GLY A 6 -6.34 -11.79 20.00
C GLY A 6 -6.07 -10.46 20.71
N ILE A 7 -6.56 -9.34 20.17
CA ILE A 7 -6.34 -8.00 20.72
C ILE A 7 -7.63 -7.40 21.30
N GLY A 8 -7.49 -6.55 22.31
CA GLY A 8 -8.62 -5.86 22.95
C GLY A 8 -9.00 -4.57 22.23
N ARG A 9 -7.99 -3.85 21.73
CA ARG A 9 -8.15 -2.57 21.03
C ARG A 9 -7.19 -2.47 19.83
N VAL A 10 -7.43 -1.49 18.97
CA VAL A 10 -6.59 -1.22 17.78
C VAL A 10 -5.18 -0.83 18.20
N GLU A 11 -5.01 -0.15 19.33
CA GLU A 11 -3.71 0.23 19.87
C GLU A 11 -2.81 -0.98 20.17
N ASP A 12 -3.41 -2.14 20.43
CA ASP A 12 -2.72 -3.37 20.78
C ASP A 12 -2.20 -4.13 19.54
N LEU A 13 -2.38 -3.61 18.31
CA LEU A 13 -1.93 -4.24 17.06
C LEU A 13 -0.42 -4.60 17.05
N ASP A 14 0.42 -3.88 17.79
CA ASP A 14 1.86 -4.19 17.89
C ASP A 14 2.13 -5.49 18.65
N SER A 15 1.17 -5.91 19.48
CA SER A 15 1.21 -7.17 20.23
C SER A 15 0.49 -8.32 19.53
N CYS A 16 -0.16 -8.04 18.38
CA CYS A 16 -0.85 -9.04 17.57
C CYS A 16 0.14 -10.08 17.03
N GLN A 17 -0.22 -11.35 17.19
CA GLN A 17 0.53 -12.48 16.64
C GLN A 17 -0.24 -13.08 15.46
N VAL A 18 0.43 -13.15 14.31
CA VAL A 18 -0.08 -13.83 13.12
C VAL A 18 0.83 -15.01 12.86
N ASN A 19 0.28 -16.23 12.85
CA ASN A 19 1.05 -17.48 12.70
C ASN A 19 2.18 -17.66 13.73
N GLY A 20 2.02 -17.11 14.94
CA GLY A 20 3.01 -17.20 16.03
C GLY A 20 4.10 -16.12 15.97
N GLU A 21 4.09 -15.24 14.96
CA GLU A 21 5.03 -14.13 14.82
C GLU A 21 4.34 -12.78 15.08
N ARG A 22 5.05 -11.83 15.69
CA ARG A 22 4.53 -10.47 15.88
C ARG A 22 4.59 -9.71 14.56
N LEU A 23 3.59 -8.86 14.33
CA LEU A 23 3.65 -7.91 13.23
C LEU A 23 4.87 -7.00 13.37
N VAL A 24 5.59 -6.80 12.26
CA VAL A 24 6.70 -5.84 12.21
C VAL A 24 6.16 -4.43 12.45
N ALA A 25 6.89 -3.58 13.18
CA ALA A 25 6.40 -2.28 13.63
C ALA A 25 5.78 -1.38 12.51
N PRO A 26 6.38 -1.24 11.31
CA PRO A 26 5.79 -0.43 10.24
C PRO A 26 4.46 -1.00 9.71
N VAL A 27 4.35 -2.32 9.69
CA VAL A 27 3.14 -3.04 9.28
C VAL A 27 2.04 -2.83 10.31
N ALA A 28 2.35 -3.02 11.59
CA ALA A 28 1.41 -2.80 12.69
C ALA A 28 0.90 -1.35 12.73
N HIS A 29 1.80 -0.37 12.56
CA HIS A 29 1.45 1.05 12.47
C HIS A 29 0.50 1.33 11.30
N THR A 30 0.79 0.81 10.12
CA THR A 30 -0.07 1.03 8.96
C THR A 30 -1.47 0.42 9.16
N PHE A 31 -1.56 -0.78 9.76
CA PHE A 31 -2.85 -1.37 10.11
C PHE A 31 -3.63 -0.55 11.15
N LYS A 32 -2.94 0.10 12.10
CA LYS A 32 -3.58 1.05 13.04
C LYS A 32 -4.16 2.25 12.29
N VAL A 33 -3.43 2.80 11.33
CA VAL A 33 -3.92 3.91 10.50
C VAL A 33 -5.14 3.49 9.68
N ILE A 34 -5.10 2.31 9.04
CA ILE A 34 -6.24 1.75 8.30
C ILE A 34 -7.46 1.59 9.21
N ALA A 35 -7.28 0.99 10.39
CA ALA A 35 -8.37 0.81 11.35
C ALA A 35 -9.00 2.14 11.75
N LYS A 36 -8.19 3.16 12.06
CA LYS A 36 -8.68 4.52 12.37
C LYS A 36 -9.49 5.11 11.21
N VAL A 37 -8.99 5.01 9.98
CA VAL A 37 -9.68 5.52 8.77
C VAL A 37 -11.01 4.81 8.55
N LEU A 38 -11.06 3.49 8.74
CA LEU A 38 -12.30 2.71 8.62
C LEU A 38 -13.32 3.07 9.70
N MET A 39 -12.87 3.39 10.91
CA MET A 39 -13.73 3.86 12.01
C MET A 39 -14.33 5.26 11.77
N GLU A 40 -13.84 6.03 10.78
CA GLU A 40 -14.47 7.30 10.43
C GLU A 40 -15.83 7.13 9.73
N GLU A 41 -16.15 5.92 9.23
CA GLU A 41 -17.41 5.57 8.56
C GLU A 41 -17.80 6.50 7.38
N LYS A 42 -16.82 7.11 6.72
CA LYS A 42 -17.04 7.96 5.55
C LYS A 42 -17.11 7.10 4.29
N ALA A 43 -17.83 7.57 3.27
CA ALA A 43 -17.85 6.93 1.95
C ALA A 43 -16.43 6.75 1.34
N SER A 44 -15.49 7.64 1.70
CA SER A 44 -14.10 7.56 1.24
C SER A 44 -13.21 6.64 2.11
N SER A 45 -13.65 6.19 3.28
CA SER A 45 -12.84 5.40 4.22
C SER A 45 -12.34 4.10 3.60
N LEU A 46 -13.19 3.37 2.87
CA LEU A 46 -12.78 2.15 2.17
C LEU A 46 -11.77 2.42 1.05
N THR A 47 -11.95 3.52 0.31
CA THR A 47 -11.00 3.91 -0.76
C THR A 47 -9.64 4.29 -0.17
N GLN A 48 -9.64 5.00 0.96
CA GLN A 48 -8.41 5.34 1.66
C GLN A 48 -7.72 4.11 2.24
N ALA A 49 -8.46 3.22 2.91
CA ALA A 49 -7.94 1.96 3.42
C ALA A 49 -7.33 1.09 2.31
N LYS A 50 -8.00 0.99 1.16
CA LYS A 50 -7.45 0.36 -0.04
C LYS A 50 -6.13 1.01 -0.46
N GLY A 51 -6.07 2.34 -0.52
CA GLY A 51 -4.85 3.06 -0.89
C GLY A 51 -3.66 2.80 0.04
N PHE A 52 -3.88 2.64 1.35
CA PHE A 52 -2.83 2.22 2.29
C PHE A 52 -2.33 0.81 1.99
N LEU A 53 -3.24 -0.15 1.74
CA LEU A 53 -2.88 -1.53 1.42
C LEU A 53 -2.10 -1.63 0.10
N GLU A 54 -2.54 -0.91 -0.93
CA GLU A 54 -1.82 -0.86 -2.22
C GLU A 54 -0.42 -0.24 -2.05
N TYR A 55 -0.30 0.83 -1.25
CA TYR A 55 0.99 1.42 -0.94
C TYR A 55 1.90 0.46 -0.16
N MET A 56 1.39 -0.29 0.81
CA MET A 56 2.18 -1.30 1.52
C MET A 56 2.71 -2.40 0.60
N LEU A 57 1.93 -2.79 -0.41
CA LEU A 57 2.30 -3.88 -1.31
C LEU A 57 3.26 -3.43 -2.42
N TRP A 58 3.06 -2.21 -2.95
CA TRP A 58 3.72 -1.77 -4.18
C TRP A 58 4.21 -0.33 -4.17
N GLY A 59 4.01 0.42 -3.08
CA GLY A 59 4.46 1.80 -2.94
C GLY A 59 5.97 1.93 -2.75
N PRO A 60 6.53 3.13 -2.91
CA PRO A 60 7.94 3.39 -2.69
C PRO A 60 8.30 3.28 -1.20
N VAL A 61 9.37 2.54 -0.88
CA VAL A 61 9.83 2.35 0.52
C VAL A 61 10.81 3.47 0.94
N ASP A 62 11.70 3.92 0.03
CA ASP A 62 12.83 4.81 0.38
C ASP A 62 12.64 6.27 -0.06
N VAL A 63 11.48 6.62 -0.63
CA VAL A 63 11.26 7.96 -1.23
C VAL A 63 10.91 9.02 -0.17
N THR A 64 10.54 8.62 1.04
CA THR A 64 10.13 9.51 2.13
C THR A 64 11.28 10.34 2.70
N GLU A 65 12.53 9.96 2.45
CA GLU A 65 13.73 10.67 2.94
C GLU A 65 14.07 11.91 2.10
N CYS A 66 13.60 11.99 0.86
CA CYS A 66 13.81 13.15 -0.03
C CYS A 66 12.70 14.19 0.16
N GLN A 67 12.86 15.08 1.15
CA GLN A 67 11.91 16.18 1.35
C GLN A 67 11.99 17.24 0.25
N ASN A 68 13.18 17.47 -0.31
CA ASN A 68 13.36 18.35 -1.46
C ASN A 68 13.03 17.56 -2.73
N ASP A 69 12.07 18.05 -3.51
CA ASP A 69 11.68 17.50 -4.81
C ASP A 69 10.89 16.17 -4.79
N LEU A 70 10.16 15.89 -3.71
CA LEU A 70 9.34 14.68 -3.55
C LEU A 70 8.41 14.42 -4.74
N ASP A 71 7.82 15.46 -5.33
CA ASP A 71 6.90 15.32 -6.46
C ASP A 71 7.60 14.74 -7.70
N THR A 72 8.80 15.24 -8.02
CA THR A 72 9.61 14.73 -9.13
C THR A 72 10.12 13.32 -8.85
N VAL A 73 10.53 13.03 -7.61
CA VAL A 73 10.98 11.68 -7.23
C VAL A 73 9.84 10.68 -7.35
N LEU A 74 8.64 11.00 -6.84
CA LEU A 74 7.47 10.14 -6.94
C LEU A 74 7.03 9.95 -8.38
N GLN A 75 7.07 11.01 -9.20
CA GLN A 75 6.75 10.91 -10.63
C GLN A 75 7.73 9.98 -11.35
N ARG A 76 9.04 10.18 -11.13
CA ARG A 76 10.08 9.33 -11.72
C ARG A 76 9.96 7.88 -11.28
N TRP A 77 9.68 7.63 -10.01
CA TRP A 77 9.44 6.29 -9.48
C TRP A 77 8.26 5.63 -10.20
N LEU A 78 7.14 6.35 -10.32
CA LEU A 78 5.93 5.84 -10.95
C LEU A 78 6.15 5.51 -12.43
N ASP A 79 6.84 6.39 -13.17
CA ASP A 79 7.16 6.19 -14.58
C ASP A 79 8.07 4.96 -14.78
N LEU A 80 9.05 4.77 -13.89
CA LEU A 80 9.94 3.60 -13.92
C LEU A 80 9.18 2.30 -13.63
N GLN A 81 8.32 2.28 -12.61
CA GLN A 81 7.51 1.10 -12.28
C GLN A 81 6.53 0.75 -13.41
N ARG A 82 5.88 1.74 -14.02
CA ARG A 82 5.01 1.55 -15.18
C ARG A 82 5.76 0.97 -16.37
N ALA A 83 6.94 1.52 -16.70
CA ALA A 83 7.75 1.03 -17.81
C ALA A 83 8.23 -0.42 -17.58
N GLN A 84 8.65 -0.75 -16.36
CA GLN A 84 9.05 -2.12 -15.98
C GLN A 84 7.88 -3.09 -16.09
N MET A 85 6.69 -2.69 -15.61
CA MET A 85 5.50 -3.51 -15.70
C MET A 85 5.09 -3.77 -17.14
N VAL A 86 5.06 -2.73 -17.99
CA VAL A 86 4.77 -2.88 -19.43
C VAL A 86 5.75 -3.84 -20.09
N LYS A 87 7.06 -3.71 -19.82
CA LYS A 87 8.08 -4.63 -20.35
C LYS A 87 7.84 -6.07 -19.91
N SER A 88 7.55 -6.28 -18.62
CA SER A 88 7.25 -7.60 -18.05
C SER A 88 6.02 -8.21 -18.71
N THR A 89 4.92 -7.45 -18.80
CA THR A 89 3.68 -7.90 -19.43
C THR A 89 3.89 -8.27 -20.89
N ILE A 90 4.59 -7.44 -21.67
CA ILE A 90 4.90 -7.75 -23.08
C ILE A 90 5.69 -9.05 -23.22
N SER A 91 6.67 -9.29 -22.33
CA SER A 91 7.45 -10.53 -22.36
C SER A 91 6.62 -11.79 -22.01
N LYS A 92 5.50 -11.62 -21.29
CA LYS A 92 4.61 -12.70 -20.85
C LYS A 92 3.43 -12.95 -21.78
N LEU A 93 3.07 -11.97 -22.62
CA LEU A 93 2.01 -12.07 -23.62
C LEU A 93 2.19 -13.22 -24.62
N GLN A 94 3.38 -13.83 -24.70
CA GLN A 94 3.61 -15.02 -25.52
C GLN A 94 3.18 -16.35 -24.87
N ASN A 95 2.94 -16.43 -23.55
CA ASN A 95 2.77 -17.74 -22.89
C ASN A 95 1.63 -17.91 -21.87
N SER A 96 1.00 -16.88 -21.29
CA SER A 96 -0.17 -17.09 -20.41
C SER A 96 -0.69 -15.80 -19.77
N HIS A 97 -1.89 -15.90 -19.18
CA HIS A 97 -2.55 -14.92 -18.31
C HIS A 97 -1.66 -14.37 -17.19
N LEU A 98 -1.88 -13.11 -16.81
CA LEU A 98 -1.21 -12.47 -15.67
C LEU A 98 -1.61 -13.16 -14.37
N HIS A 99 -0.70 -13.24 -13.40
CA HIS A 99 -1.09 -13.63 -12.05
C HIS A 99 -1.93 -12.52 -11.42
N VAL A 100 -2.89 -12.90 -10.57
CA VAL A 100 -3.78 -11.97 -9.84
C VAL A 100 -3.00 -10.84 -9.14
N TYR A 101 -1.85 -11.16 -8.53
CA TYR A 101 -0.98 -10.17 -7.92
C TYR A 101 -0.49 -9.11 -8.92
N GLU A 102 -0.09 -9.53 -10.11
CA GLU A 102 0.38 -8.64 -11.18
C GLU A 102 -0.74 -7.83 -11.79
N GLU A 103 -1.95 -8.41 -11.91
CA GLU A 103 -3.14 -7.70 -12.35
C GLU A 103 -3.48 -6.55 -11.41
N TYR A 104 -3.53 -6.80 -10.09
CA TYR A 104 -3.79 -5.75 -9.11
C TYR A 104 -2.65 -4.72 -9.02
N GLN A 105 -1.40 -5.16 -9.14
CA GLN A 105 -0.26 -4.24 -9.22
C GLN A 105 -0.37 -3.32 -10.44
N LEU A 106 -0.76 -3.86 -11.61
CA LEU A 106 -0.99 -3.08 -12.82
C LEU A 106 -2.13 -2.06 -12.62
N VAL A 107 -3.26 -2.49 -12.04
CA VAL A 107 -4.38 -1.60 -11.72
C VAL A 107 -3.94 -0.46 -10.80
N PHE A 108 -3.18 -0.77 -9.74
CA PHE A 108 -2.61 0.23 -8.85
C PHE A 108 -1.72 1.22 -9.61
N LEU A 109 -0.75 0.73 -10.39
CA LEU A 109 0.18 1.61 -11.12
C LEU A 109 -0.53 2.48 -12.15
N LEU A 110 -1.59 1.98 -12.80
CA LEU A 110 -2.39 2.76 -13.75
C LEU A 110 -3.22 3.85 -13.06
N GLN A 111 -3.74 3.58 -11.87
CA GLN A 111 -4.59 4.51 -11.11
C GLN A 111 -3.79 5.48 -10.23
N ALA A 112 -2.57 5.12 -9.83
CA ALA A 112 -1.74 5.91 -8.95
C ALA A 112 -1.36 7.27 -9.58
N SER A 113 -1.32 8.29 -8.74
CA SER A 113 -0.83 9.63 -9.07
C SER A 113 0.06 10.13 -7.93
N ILE A 114 0.87 11.15 -8.19
CA ILE A 114 1.66 11.81 -7.15
C ILE A 114 0.74 12.23 -5.98
N LYS A 115 -0.44 12.77 -6.28
CA LYS A 115 -1.41 13.22 -5.29
C LYS A 115 -1.92 12.06 -4.41
N SER A 116 -2.23 10.91 -4.99
CA SER A 116 -2.70 9.76 -4.22
C SER A 116 -1.60 9.17 -3.35
N LEU A 117 -0.38 9.07 -3.86
CA LEU A 117 0.77 8.58 -3.10
C LEU A 117 1.11 9.51 -1.93
N LYS A 118 1.17 10.83 -2.17
CA LYS A 118 1.40 11.82 -1.10
C LYS A 118 0.31 11.79 -0.04
N SER A 119 -0.95 11.56 -0.42
CA SER A 119 -2.04 11.44 0.55
C SER A 119 -1.90 10.24 1.48
N VAL A 120 -1.21 9.18 1.05
CA VAL A 120 -0.91 8.02 1.89
C VAL A 120 0.32 8.32 2.74
N ILE A 121 1.41 8.80 2.12
CA ILE A 121 2.67 9.13 2.79
C ILE A 121 2.46 10.14 3.93
N SER A 122 1.60 11.14 3.75
CA SER A 122 1.35 12.15 4.80
C SER A 122 0.63 11.61 6.04
N LYS A 123 0.14 10.37 6.00
CA LYS A 123 -0.60 9.71 7.07
C LYS A 123 0.15 8.51 7.66
N LEU A 124 1.30 8.15 7.09
CA LEU A 124 2.23 7.15 7.61
C LEU A 124 3.22 7.83 8.54
#